data_AF-A0A4U3CLC0-F1
#
_entry.id   AF-A0A4U3CLC0-F1
#
_cell.length_a   1.000
_cell.length_b   1.000
_cell.length_c   1.000
_cell.angle_alpha   90.00
_cell.angle_beta   90.00
_cell.angle_gamma   90.00
#
_symmetry.space_group_name_H-M   'P 1'
#
loop_
_entity.id
_entity.type
_entity.pdbx_description
1 polymer ?
#
loop_
_entity_poly.entity_id
_entity_poly.type
_entity_poly.pdbx_seq_one_letter_code
_entity_poly.pdbx_strand_id
1 'polypeptide(L)'
;MAVLYSDAFTGTNGAAPNAAWTIRGNTGTSFGATIQSNRMRLTTRSGMSYPTISADLLGLAAKADTEQTVTLYPPTLATSVEGYMFVRARSNGVIGSDQWAPQTGYQLWLQKNTSGTVDVFLRRYSGGVETAFGSVGNLPGTAWSPTNGLKVRFRVAGNSIMAKVWVANTAEPADWTATATDASPLAAGSAGIVATSGADSVSRSFEVDDYSYADVPTVPTVSGTVGIARYERTTTAGTDVFKYELRPDPAFTGDPGMTYLYMPGTKPPGATAKLCIAVHGWQNHPSNFLDVLGNGGAKNLTDLLLDAGYIVLVPHFSATFGNADAMARLVRNRTYAYANWTITGTVILGFSMGGGVGLIAAHRKPFPDLRGVHAIASAIDLVRLGGPSSTYELAPDLRAAYGTDAAGLAAASAAYDPQQQDPTKYTGARIRIVTSSADSYSLRPDAQVFLPKIAPYAAEAVDIDSSPALHGDFGQWANPANTVAWFDAAIAAGPWVTTTGRVVDRWNGTALVRQTVERWNGTALVAQLAEP
;
A
#
# COMPACT_ATOMS: atom_id res chain seq x y z
N MET A 1 -3.44 -9.07 4.79
CA MET A 1 -2.98 -9.11 6.20
C MET A 1 -3.48 -10.41 6.77
N ALA A 2 -2.61 -11.24 7.35
CA ALA A 2 -3.01 -12.54 7.89
C ALA A 2 -3.17 -12.41 9.41
N VAL A 3 -4.36 -12.71 9.93
CA VAL A 3 -4.57 -12.76 11.39
C VAL A 3 -3.80 -13.94 11.95
N LEU A 4 -2.88 -13.67 12.87
CA LEU A 4 -2.04 -14.68 13.52
C LEU A 4 -2.68 -15.20 14.80
N TYR A 5 -3.41 -14.33 15.49
CA TYR A 5 -4.11 -14.65 16.73
C TYR A 5 -5.28 -13.69 16.92
N SER A 6 -6.37 -14.20 17.51
CA SER A 6 -7.49 -13.38 17.95
C SER A 6 -8.10 -13.99 19.20
N ASP A 7 -8.56 -13.15 20.11
CA ASP A 7 -9.27 -13.58 21.31
C ASP A 7 -10.44 -12.65 21.56
N ALA A 8 -11.65 -13.23 21.57
CA ALA A 8 -12.88 -12.55 21.96
C ALA A 8 -13.15 -12.67 23.46
N PHE A 9 -12.25 -13.33 24.21
CA PHE A 9 -12.31 -13.51 25.66
C PHE A 9 -13.63 -14.09 26.18
N THR A 10 -14.24 -14.98 25.39
CA THR A 10 -15.49 -15.65 25.76
C THR A 10 -15.25 -16.69 26.85
N GLY A 11 -16.13 -16.74 27.86
CA GLY A 11 -16.03 -17.75 28.91
C GLY A 11 -16.85 -17.42 30.16
N THR A 12 -16.92 -18.36 31.09
CA THR A 12 -17.59 -18.19 32.38
C THR A 12 -16.85 -17.15 33.24
N ASN A 13 -17.60 -16.31 33.94
CA ASN A 13 -17.02 -15.36 34.90
C ASN A 13 -16.11 -16.06 35.91
N GLY A 14 -14.90 -15.52 36.11
CA GLY A 14 -13.89 -16.06 37.01
C GLY A 14 -12.98 -17.13 36.38
N ALA A 15 -13.26 -17.61 35.17
CA ALA A 15 -12.37 -18.53 34.47
C ALA A 15 -11.03 -17.87 34.12
N ALA A 16 -9.97 -18.66 33.97
CA ALA A 16 -8.70 -18.16 33.43
C ALA A 16 -8.86 -17.78 31.94
N PRO A 17 -8.11 -16.77 31.45
CA PRO A 17 -8.06 -16.48 30.01
C PRO A 17 -7.41 -17.63 29.23
N ASN A 18 -7.49 -17.57 27.90
CA ASN A 18 -6.87 -18.54 27.01
C ASN A 18 -5.37 -18.74 27.36
N ALA A 19 -4.90 -19.99 27.37
CA ALA A 19 -3.53 -20.35 27.75
C ALA A 19 -2.44 -19.74 26.84
N ALA A 20 -2.81 -19.16 25.69
CA ALA A 20 -1.89 -18.38 24.87
C ALA A 20 -1.38 -17.10 25.58
N TRP A 21 -2.13 -16.58 26.55
CA TRP A 21 -1.73 -15.42 27.35
C TRP A 21 -0.86 -15.81 28.53
N THR A 22 0.37 -15.29 28.53
CA THR A 22 1.25 -15.36 29.71
C THR A 22 0.96 -14.19 30.63
N ILE A 23 0.40 -14.47 31.80
CA ILE A 23 0.06 -13.44 32.80
C ILE A 23 1.23 -13.21 33.75
N ARG A 24 1.62 -11.95 33.93
CA ARG A 24 2.71 -11.55 34.82
C ARG A 24 2.36 -10.27 35.55
N GLY A 25 2.87 -10.09 36.75
CA GLY A 25 2.71 -8.88 37.54
C GLY A 25 3.86 -8.73 38.53
N ASN A 26 3.88 -7.64 39.29
CA ASN A 26 4.88 -7.44 40.34
C ASN A 26 4.82 -8.61 41.35
N THR A 27 5.97 -9.05 41.85
CA THR A 27 6.12 -10.24 42.72
C THR A 27 5.17 -10.25 43.92
N GLY A 28 4.23 -11.22 43.98
CA GLY A 28 3.24 -11.41 45.05
C GLY A 28 1.99 -12.15 44.54
N THR A 29 1.15 -12.71 45.42
CA THR A 29 0.02 -13.61 45.06
C THR A 29 -1.30 -12.90 44.71
N SER A 30 -1.32 -11.56 44.65
CA SER A 30 -2.56 -10.76 44.66
C SER A 30 -2.90 -10.06 43.33
N PHE A 31 -2.23 -10.41 42.23
CA PHE A 31 -2.63 -10.00 40.88
C PHE A 31 -3.25 -11.20 40.15
N GLY A 32 -4.04 -10.95 39.12
CA GLY A 32 -4.64 -12.05 38.35
C GLY A 32 -5.35 -11.59 37.09
N ALA A 33 -5.55 -12.53 36.18
CA ALA A 33 -6.38 -12.34 34.99
C ALA A 33 -7.52 -13.35 35.01
N THR A 34 -8.74 -12.87 34.76
CA THR A 34 -9.94 -13.71 34.70
C THR A 34 -10.84 -13.26 33.56
N ILE A 35 -11.73 -14.13 33.11
CA ILE A 35 -12.82 -13.74 32.21
C ILE A 35 -13.94 -13.13 33.05
N GLN A 36 -14.48 -12.00 32.60
CA GLN A 36 -15.66 -11.36 33.17
C GLN A 36 -16.49 -10.77 32.04
N SER A 37 -17.75 -11.19 31.94
CA SER A 37 -18.70 -10.68 30.95
C SER A 37 -18.15 -10.76 29.52
N ASN A 38 -17.51 -11.88 29.18
CA ASN A 38 -16.78 -12.11 27.92
C ASN A 38 -15.66 -11.09 27.62
N ARG A 39 -14.98 -10.63 28.67
CA ARG A 39 -13.78 -9.78 28.57
C ARG A 39 -12.70 -10.34 29.47
N MET A 40 -11.43 -10.14 29.11
CA MET A 40 -10.34 -10.41 30.03
C MET A 40 -10.23 -9.25 31.01
N ARG A 41 -10.43 -9.53 32.30
CA ARG A 41 -10.18 -8.63 33.42
C ARG A 41 -8.77 -8.86 33.95
N LEU A 42 -7.95 -7.82 33.91
CA LEU A 42 -6.63 -7.73 34.49
C LEU A 42 -6.71 -6.98 35.83
N THR A 43 -6.40 -7.65 36.93
CA THR A 43 -6.46 -7.08 38.27
C THR A 43 -5.05 -6.86 38.83
N THR A 44 -4.70 -5.61 39.11
CA THR A 44 -3.44 -5.27 39.79
C THR A 44 -3.53 -5.57 41.27
N ARG A 45 -2.41 -5.75 41.96
CA ARG A 45 -2.37 -5.81 43.43
C ARG A 45 -2.52 -4.43 44.08
N SER A 46 -2.70 -4.41 45.39
CA SER A 46 -2.59 -3.22 46.24
C SER A 46 -1.25 -3.21 47.02
N GLY A 47 -0.96 -2.09 47.70
CA GLY A 47 0.16 -1.99 48.66
C GLY A 47 1.51 -1.60 48.05
N MET A 48 1.55 -1.15 46.80
CA MET A 48 2.74 -0.54 46.20
C MET A 48 2.37 0.50 45.15
N SER A 49 3.21 1.51 44.95
CA SER A 49 3.06 2.45 43.84
C SER A 49 3.26 1.73 42.50
N TYR A 50 2.43 2.10 41.51
CA TYR A 50 2.41 1.55 40.16
C TYR A 50 2.28 0.03 40.10
N PRO A 51 1.29 -0.58 40.81
CA PRO A 51 1.09 -2.01 40.73
C PRO A 51 0.64 -2.34 39.30
N THR A 52 1.34 -3.28 38.69
CA THR A 52 1.31 -3.55 37.26
C THR A 52 0.95 -5.01 37.00
N ILE A 53 0.17 -5.23 35.95
CA ILE A 53 -0.13 -6.55 35.40
C ILE A 53 0.01 -6.51 33.89
N SER A 54 0.50 -7.61 33.31
CA SER A 54 0.70 -7.79 31.89
C SER A 54 0.14 -9.13 31.44
N ALA A 55 -0.40 -9.15 30.22
CA ALA A 55 -0.81 -10.33 29.48
C ALA A 55 -0.07 -10.31 28.14
N ASP A 56 0.87 -11.23 27.94
CA ASP A 56 1.73 -11.25 26.75
C ASP A 56 1.54 -12.55 25.95
N LEU A 57 1.60 -12.45 24.63
CA LEU A 57 1.52 -13.57 23.69
C LEU A 57 2.92 -14.13 23.39
N LEU A 58 3.56 -14.71 24.41
CA LEU A 58 4.95 -15.20 24.31
C LEU A 58 5.11 -16.48 23.49
N GLY A 59 4.03 -17.26 23.32
CA GLY A 59 4.03 -18.50 22.54
C GLY A 59 3.88 -18.32 21.03
N LEU A 60 3.60 -17.11 20.56
CA LEU A 60 3.50 -16.82 19.13
C LEU A 60 4.88 -16.61 18.51
N ALA A 61 5.02 -17.01 17.25
CA ALA A 61 6.23 -16.72 16.48
C ALA A 61 6.48 -15.20 16.46
N ALA A 62 7.72 -14.80 16.77
CA ALA A 62 8.11 -13.41 16.78
C ALA A 62 7.90 -12.78 15.39
N LYS A 63 7.31 -11.59 15.34
CA LYS A 63 7.08 -10.85 14.09
C LYS A 63 7.64 -9.44 14.18
N ALA A 64 8.21 -8.98 13.08
CA ALA A 64 8.65 -7.60 12.93
C ALA A 64 7.45 -6.73 12.55
N ASP A 65 6.69 -7.12 11.54
CA ASP A 65 5.63 -6.27 10.99
C ASP A 65 4.27 -6.77 11.46
N THR A 66 3.63 -5.96 12.30
CA THR A 66 2.47 -6.40 13.08
C THR A 66 1.44 -5.29 13.18
N GLU A 67 0.18 -5.70 13.28
CA GLU A 67 -0.92 -4.83 13.63
C GLU A 67 -1.75 -5.50 14.73
N GLN A 68 -2.05 -4.72 15.77
CA GLN A 68 -2.89 -5.12 16.88
C GLN A 68 -4.16 -4.28 16.86
N THR A 69 -5.32 -4.93 16.98
CA THR A 69 -6.57 -4.25 17.32
C THR A 69 -7.07 -4.75 18.65
N VAL A 70 -7.53 -3.85 19.52
CA VAL A 70 -8.03 -4.22 20.84
C VAL A 70 -9.02 -3.17 21.35
N THR A 71 -9.99 -3.60 22.14
CA THR A 71 -10.85 -2.71 22.93
C THR A 71 -10.43 -2.74 24.39
N LEU A 72 -10.18 -1.57 24.98
CA LEU A 72 -9.70 -1.42 26.34
C LEU A 72 -10.73 -0.69 27.20
N TYR A 73 -11.04 -1.21 28.38
CA TYR A 73 -11.96 -0.61 29.35
C TYR A 73 -11.19 -0.27 30.62
N PRO A 74 -10.73 0.98 30.74
CA PRO A 74 -10.01 1.41 31.93
C PRO A 74 -10.94 1.53 33.16
N PRO A 75 -10.41 1.43 34.39
CA PRO A 75 -11.21 1.57 35.61
C PRO A 75 -11.69 3.00 35.83
N THR A 76 -12.72 3.15 36.66
CA THR A 76 -13.06 4.46 37.26
C THR A 76 -11.92 4.92 38.17
N LEU A 77 -11.45 6.15 37.96
CA LEU A 77 -10.40 6.80 38.74
C LEU A 77 -10.87 8.14 39.25
N ALA A 78 -10.47 8.51 40.47
CA ALA A 78 -10.63 9.89 40.93
C ALA A 78 -9.84 10.85 40.02
N THR A 79 -10.28 12.11 39.92
CA THR A 79 -9.72 13.09 38.97
C THR A 79 -8.21 13.29 39.16
N SER A 80 -7.71 13.24 40.41
CA SER A 80 -6.29 13.39 40.76
C SER A 80 -5.45 12.12 40.61
N VAL A 81 -6.04 11.01 40.18
CA VAL A 81 -5.36 9.71 40.11
C VAL A 81 -5.06 9.33 38.68
N GLU A 82 -3.81 8.93 38.47
CA GLU A 82 -3.29 8.43 37.22
C GLU A 82 -3.65 6.94 37.05
N GLY A 83 -3.90 6.56 35.80
CA GLY A 83 -3.98 5.16 35.41
C GLY A 83 -3.53 5.02 33.98
N TYR A 84 -2.98 3.85 33.68
CA TYR A 84 -2.34 3.63 32.40
C TYR A 84 -2.68 2.25 31.86
N MET A 85 -2.83 2.21 30.54
CA MET A 85 -2.94 0.99 29.77
C MET A 85 -1.96 1.07 28.61
N PHE A 86 -1.36 -0.06 28.27
CA PHE A 86 -0.34 -0.13 27.25
C PHE A 86 -0.59 -1.28 26.28
N VAL A 87 -0.24 -1.06 25.02
CA VAL A 87 -0.17 -2.10 23.99
C VAL A 87 1.26 -2.19 23.50
N ARG A 88 1.84 -3.39 23.52
CA ARG A 88 3.25 -3.64 23.22
C ARG A 88 3.40 -4.36 21.88
N ALA A 89 4.42 -3.97 21.12
CA ALA A 89 4.81 -4.65 19.89
C ALA A 89 6.33 -4.86 19.87
N ARG A 90 6.79 -5.93 19.21
CA ARG A 90 8.20 -6.32 19.18
C ARG A 90 8.83 -6.45 20.58
N SER A 91 8.04 -6.83 21.58
CA SER A 91 8.52 -7.03 22.94
C SER A 91 9.41 -8.26 22.99
N ASN A 92 10.59 -8.17 23.60
CA ASN A 92 11.45 -9.34 23.85
C ASN A 92 10.90 -10.28 24.94
N GLY A 93 9.70 -9.99 25.46
CA GLY A 93 9.09 -10.77 26.52
C GLY A 93 9.76 -10.58 27.86
N VAL A 94 10.70 -9.64 28.03
CA VAL A 94 11.31 -9.30 29.32
C VAL A 94 10.72 -7.98 29.79
N ILE A 95 10.32 -7.94 31.05
CA ILE A 95 9.83 -6.71 31.70
C ILE A 95 11.05 -5.94 32.22
N GLY A 96 11.13 -4.64 31.92
CA GLY A 96 12.21 -3.76 32.38
C GLY A 96 12.19 -3.53 33.89
N SER A 97 13.21 -2.84 34.42
CA SER A 97 13.31 -2.48 35.85
C SER A 97 12.09 -1.74 36.37
N ASP A 98 11.46 -0.94 35.51
CA ASP A 98 10.30 -0.13 35.86
C ASP A 98 8.99 -0.93 35.84
N GLN A 99 9.03 -2.23 35.54
CA GLN A 99 7.92 -3.21 35.63
C GLN A 99 6.70 -2.96 34.71
N TRP A 100 6.46 -1.73 34.24
CA TRP A 100 5.42 -1.37 33.28
C TRP A 100 5.94 -1.16 31.85
N ALA A 101 7.25 -1.12 31.64
CA ALA A 101 7.88 -1.06 30.32
C ALA A 101 8.46 -2.42 29.89
N PRO A 102 8.47 -2.76 28.59
CA PRO A 102 9.30 -3.86 28.11
C PRO A 102 10.78 -3.47 28.23
N GLN A 103 11.66 -4.45 28.42
CA GLN A 103 13.10 -4.20 28.35
C GLN A 103 13.51 -3.78 26.93
N THR A 104 12.97 -4.46 25.92
CA THR A 104 13.11 -4.07 24.51
C THR A 104 11.76 -4.22 23.83
N GLY A 105 11.28 -3.17 23.17
CA GLY A 105 10.03 -3.19 22.40
C GLY A 105 9.46 -1.79 22.15
N TYR A 106 8.39 -1.72 21.37
CA TYR A 106 7.58 -0.52 21.22
C TYR A 106 6.36 -0.59 22.13
N GLN A 107 5.93 0.57 22.61
CA GLN A 107 4.79 0.68 23.49
C GLN A 107 3.91 1.86 23.06
N LEU A 108 2.63 1.56 22.81
CA LEU A 108 1.56 2.54 22.84
C LEU A 108 1.12 2.70 24.29
N TRP A 109 1.09 3.93 24.77
CA TRP A 109 0.74 4.28 26.15
C TRP A 109 -0.50 5.18 26.14
N LEU A 110 -1.57 4.71 26.78
CA LEU A 110 -2.78 5.48 27.08
C LEU A 110 -2.77 5.92 28.55
N GLN A 111 -2.98 7.20 28.80
CA GLN A 111 -2.98 7.79 30.14
C GLN A 111 -4.24 8.60 30.39
N LYS A 112 -4.81 8.48 31.60
CA LYS A 112 -5.81 9.44 32.09
C LYS A 112 -5.15 10.78 32.39
N ASN A 113 -5.62 11.86 31.79
CA ASN A 113 -5.20 13.20 32.17
C ASN A 113 -6.15 13.83 33.21
N THR A 114 -5.83 15.06 33.63
CA THR A 114 -6.58 15.78 34.67
C THR A 114 -7.98 16.22 34.22
N SER A 115 -8.24 16.29 32.91
CA SER A 115 -9.59 16.57 32.37
C SER A 115 -10.46 15.31 32.29
N GLY A 116 -9.92 14.13 32.62
CA GLY A 116 -10.61 12.85 32.50
C GLY A 116 -10.64 12.28 31.08
N THR A 117 -9.95 12.94 30.15
CA THR A 117 -9.74 12.44 28.77
C THR A 117 -8.45 11.62 28.68
N VAL A 118 -8.12 11.14 27.48
CA VAL A 118 -6.98 10.24 27.25
C VAL A 118 -5.84 10.98 26.56
N ASP A 119 -4.63 10.83 27.10
CA ASP A 119 -3.39 11.16 26.40
C ASP A 119 -2.79 9.89 25.78
N VAL A 120 -2.18 10.03 24.60
CA VAL A 120 -1.60 8.93 23.82
C VAL A 120 -0.11 9.19 23.62
N PHE A 121 0.75 8.22 23.92
CA PHE A 121 2.19 8.30 23.70
C PHE A 121 2.71 7.10 22.91
N LEU A 122 3.69 7.34 22.03
CA LEU A 122 4.49 6.31 21.39
C LEU A 122 5.89 6.30 22.00
N ARG A 123 6.30 5.14 22.53
CA ARG A 123 7.61 4.94 23.18
C ARG A 123 8.35 3.77 22.55
N ARG A 124 9.68 3.88 22.53
CA ARG A 124 10.62 2.79 22.24
C ARG A 124 11.42 2.49 23.49
N TYR A 125 11.64 1.20 23.76
CA TYR A 125 12.56 0.74 24.78
C TYR A 125 13.65 -0.10 24.13
N SER A 126 14.91 0.17 24.48
CA SER A 126 16.06 -0.61 24.05
C SER A 126 16.96 -0.87 25.24
N GLY A 127 17.05 -2.12 25.69
CA GLY A 127 17.83 -2.47 26.89
C GLY A 127 17.35 -1.78 28.17
N GLY A 128 16.06 -1.44 28.25
CA GLY A 128 15.45 -0.70 29.36
C GLY A 128 15.49 0.82 29.20
N VAL A 129 16.19 1.34 28.19
CA VAL A 129 16.27 2.80 27.96
C VAL A 129 15.09 3.26 27.11
N GLU A 130 14.34 4.22 27.64
CA GLU A 130 13.22 4.83 26.94
C GLU A 130 13.65 5.87 25.90
N THR A 131 12.99 5.87 24.75
CA THR A 131 12.99 6.97 23.79
C THR A 131 11.55 7.35 23.48
N ALA A 132 11.21 8.61 23.73
CA ALA A 132 9.91 9.17 23.37
C ALA A 132 9.87 9.47 21.86
N PHE A 133 8.83 9.03 21.17
CA PHE A 133 8.66 9.37 19.75
C PHE A 133 7.63 10.49 19.52
N GLY A 134 6.56 10.50 20.30
CA GLY A 134 5.52 11.52 20.15
C GLY A 134 4.37 11.31 21.12
N SER A 135 3.57 12.37 21.27
CA SER A 135 2.41 12.38 22.15
C SER A 135 1.26 13.18 21.56
N VAL A 136 0.04 12.72 21.80
CA VAL A 136 -1.19 13.49 21.58
C VAL A 136 -1.88 13.65 22.92
N GLY A 137 -1.93 14.88 23.42
CA GLY A 137 -2.64 15.21 24.65
C GLY A 137 -4.11 15.52 24.39
N ASN A 138 -4.97 15.25 25.37
CA ASN A 138 -6.42 15.52 25.35
C ASN A 138 -7.10 15.03 24.06
N LEU A 139 -6.98 13.74 23.74
CA LEU A 139 -7.54 13.17 22.53
C LEU A 139 -9.07 13.43 22.45
N PRO A 140 -9.55 14.22 21.48
CA PRO A 140 -10.94 14.68 21.46
C PRO A 140 -11.95 13.53 21.41
N GLY A 141 -13.05 13.69 22.14
CA GLY A 141 -14.14 12.72 22.19
C GLY A 141 -13.84 11.46 23.00
N THR A 142 -12.64 11.31 23.57
CA THR A 142 -12.32 10.17 24.46
C THR A 142 -12.54 10.50 25.93
N ALA A 143 -12.91 9.48 26.71
CA ALA A 143 -13.02 9.58 28.15
C ALA A 143 -12.40 8.33 28.79
N TRP A 144 -11.70 8.51 29.90
CA TRP A 144 -11.22 7.40 30.71
C TRP A 144 -12.37 6.81 31.53
N SER A 145 -13.03 5.78 30.98
CA SER A 145 -14.26 5.22 31.55
C SER A 145 -14.33 3.69 31.43
N PRO A 146 -14.87 2.97 32.43
CA PRO A 146 -15.08 1.53 32.36
C PRO A 146 -16.25 1.12 31.45
N THR A 147 -17.14 2.06 31.10
CA THR A 147 -18.32 1.77 30.27
C THR A 147 -18.12 2.11 28.80
N ASN A 148 -17.28 3.11 28.51
CA ASN A 148 -16.97 3.56 27.17
C ASN A 148 -15.59 3.04 26.79
N GLY A 149 -15.54 1.85 26.20
CA GLY A 149 -14.28 1.24 25.77
C GLY A 149 -13.51 2.12 24.80
N LEU A 150 -12.19 1.99 24.78
CA LEU A 150 -11.30 2.62 23.82
C LEU A 150 -10.86 1.57 22.81
N LYS A 151 -11.24 1.74 21.54
CA LYS A 151 -10.69 0.94 20.46
C LYS A 151 -9.32 1.49 20.07
N VAL A 152 -8.38 0.57 19.92
CA VAL A 152 -6.99 0.82 19.59
C VAL A 152 -6.63 0.02 18.35
N ARG A 153 -5.92 0.66 17.43
CA ARG A 153 -5.20 -0.01 16.34
C ARG A 153 -3.75 0.41 16.42
N PHE A 154 -2.85 -0.51 16.78
CA PHE A 154 -1.42 -0.26 16.91
C PHE A 154 -0.63 -1.05 15.87
N ARG A 155 0.07 -0.34 14.99
CA ARG A 155 0.81 -0.93 13.86
C ARG A 155 2.29 -0.59 13.93
N VAL A 156 3.12 -1.61 13.73
CA VAL A 156 4.55 -1.49 13.51
C VAL A 156 4.87 -2.16 12.19
N ALA A 157 5.44 -1.43 11.23
CA ALA A 157 5.80 -1.96 9.92
C ALA A 157 7.10 -1.32 9.43
N GLY A 158 8.14 -2.13 9.19
CA GLY A 158 9.48 -1.65 8.90
C GLY A 158 10.00 -0.77 10.04
N ASN A 159 10.20 0.51 9.74
CA ASN A 159 10.60 1.59 10.63
C ASN A 159 9.42 2.47 11.11
N SER A 160 8.21 2.26 10.60
CA SER A 160 7.04 3.08 10.92
C SER A 160 6.25 2.49 12.09
N ILE A 161 5.86 3.37 13.02
CA ILE A 161 5.10 3.04 14.24
C ILE A 161 3.89 3.97 14.28
N MET A 162 2.69 3.41 14.30
CA MET A 162 1.46 4.18 14.15
C MET A 162 0.37 3.68 15.09
N ALA A 163 -0.44 4.57 15.61
CA ALA A 163 -1.58 4.24 16.45
C ALA A 163 -2.82 5.04 16.07
N LYS A 164 -3.98 4.38 16.09
CA LYS A 164 -5.30 5.01 16.17
C LYS A 164 -5.93 4.67 17.50
N VAL A 165 -6.59 5.65 18.10
CA VAL A 165 -7.33 5.50 19.34
C VAL A 165 -8.66 6.23 19.18
N TRP A 166 -9.77 5.56 19.48
CA TRP A 166 -11.12 6.14 19.39
C TRP A 166 -12.08 5.44 20.36
N VAL A 167 -13.27 6.00 20.54
CA VAL A 167 -14.30 5.41 21.40
C VAL A 167 -14.91 4.18 20.74
N ALA A 168 -15.10 3.11 21.49
CA ALA A 168 -15.77 1.91 21.02
C ALA A 168 -17.19 2.24 20.51
N ASN A 169 -17.63 1.54 19.46
CA ASN A 169 -18.90 1.76 18.76
C ASN A 169 -19.02 3.10 18.00
N THR A 170 -17.93 3.88 17.87
CA THR A 170 -17.84 4.95 16.86
C THR A 170 -17.06 4.47 15.65
N ALA A 171 -17.19 5.19 14.53
CA ALA A 171 -16.42 4.90 13.32
C ALA A 171 -14.90 5.03 13.59
N GLU A 172 -14.11 4.14 12.98
CA GLU A 172 -12.65 4.27 12.99
C GLU A 172 -12.26 5.58 12.29
N PRO A 173 -11.40 6.43 12.90
CA PRO A 173 -10.89 7.63 12.25
C PRO A 173 -10.18 7.31 10.94
N ALA A 174 -10.28 8.19 9.94
CA ALA A 174 -9.54 8.05 8.69
C ALA A 174 -8.02 8.14 8.94
N ASP A 175 -7.61 9.16 9.69
CA ASP A 175 -6.21 9.47 9.98
C ASP A 175 -5.65 8.69 11.17
N TRP A 176 -4.33 8.52 11.21
CA TRP A 176 -3.62 7.98 12.36
C TRP A 176 -3.56 9.03 13.48
N THR A 177 -3.94 8.63 14.70
CA THR A 177 -3.85 9.51 15.88
C THR A 177 -2.39 9.90 16.16
N ALA A 178 -1.48 8.93 16.12
CA ALA A 178 -0.05 9.16 16.32
C ALA A 178 0.78 8.36 15.31
N THR A 179 1.86 8.95 14.82
CA THR A 179 2.83 8.31 13.92
C THR A 179 4.26 8.65 14.34
N ALA A 180 5.18 7.73 14.09
CA ALA A 180 6.60 7.87 14.38
C ALA A 180 7.44 7.01 13.44
N THR A 181 8.72 7.37 13.31
CA THR A 181 9.71 6.60 12.55
C THR A 181 10.92 6.28 13.42
N ASP A 182 11.29 5.00 13.52
CA ASP A 182 12.52 4.55 14.17
C ASP A 182 13.61 4.34 13.12
N ALA A 183 14.66 5.17 13.15
CA ALA A 183 15.81 5.03 12.27
C ALA A 183 16.63 3.75 12.51
N SER A 184 16.40 3.07 13.64
CA SER A 184 17.10 1.87 14.08
C SER A 184 16.10 0.83 14.61
N PRO A 185 15.24 0.27 13.74
CA PRO A 185 14.09 -0.51 14.16
C PRO A 185 14.48 -1.74 14.99
N LEU A 186 13.72 -1.99 16.05
CA LEU A 186 13.92 -3.13 16.93
C LEU A 186 13.67 -4.48 16.20
N ALA A 187 14.32 -5.54 16.65
CA ALA A 187 14.12 -6.90 16.14
C ALA A 187 12.68 -7.40 16.35
N ALA A 188 12.29 -8.43 15.60
CA ALA A 188 11.00 -9.09 15.76
C ALA A 188 10.79 -9.57 17.20
N GLY A 189 9.55 -9.51 17.69
CA GLY A 189 9.23 -9.90 19.06
C GLY A 189 7.76 -10.25 19.26
N SER A 190 7.37 -10.32 20.53
CA SER A 190 6.02 -10.62 21.00
C SER A 190 5.12 -9.38 21.10
N ALA A 191 3.83 -9.64 21.26
CA ALA A 191 2.80 -8.63 21.53
C ALA A 191 2.23 -8.82 22.93
N GLY A 192 1.61 -7.77 23.49
CA GLY A 192 1.03 -7.86 24.83
C GLY A 192 0.31 -6.60 25.27
N ILE A 193 -0.41 -6.74 26.38
CA ILE A 193 -1.20 -5.67 27.00
C ILE A 193 -0.75 -5.53 28.44
N VAL A 194 -0.60 -4.29 28.90
CA VAL A 194 -0.21 -3.99 30.28
C VAL A 194 -1.15 -2.97 30.88
N ALA A 195 -1.40 -3.09 32.18
CA ALA A 195 -2.20 -2.16 32.96
C ALA A 195 -1.47 -1.82 34.26
N THR A 196 -1.53 -0.55 34.67
CA THR A 196 -0.97 -0.12 35.96
C THR A 196 -1.83 0.92 36.66
N SER A 197 -1.97 0.77 37.98
CA SER A 197 -2.88 1.54 38.82
C SER A 197 -2.27 2.81 39.42
N GLY A 198 -1.23 3.39 38.82
CA GLY A 198 -0.68 4.66 39.30
C GLY A 198 -0.11 4.63 40.72
N ALA A 199 0.24 5.79 41.27
CA ALA A 199 1.07 5.89 42.47
C ALA A 199 0.37 5.58 43.81
N ASP A 200 -0.97 5.63 43.88
CA ASP A 200 -1.76 5.59 45.12
C ASP A 200 -1.92 4.20 45.74
N SER A 201 -1.23 3.19 45.19
CA SER A 201 -1.13 1.84 45.76
C SER A 201 -2.45 1.06 45.88
N VAL A 202 -3.45 1.41 45.07
CA VAL A 202 -4.77 0.77 45.05
C VAL A 202 -4.84 -0.33 43.99
N SER A 203 -5.49 -1.45 44.33
CA SER A 203 -5.80 -2.52 43.37
C SER A 203 -6.91 -2.07 42.41
N ARG A 204 -6.76 -2.32 41.11
CA ARG A 204 -7.77 -2.01 40.10
C ARG A 204 -7.93 -3.11 39.09
N SER A 205 -9.12 -3.13 38.50
CA SER A 205 -9.51 -4.02 37.41
C SER A 205 -9.59 -3.24 36.11
N PHE A 206 -8.85 -3.69 35.10
CA PHE A 206 -8.88 -3.19 33.74
C PHE A 206 -9.48 -4.29 32.87
N GLU A 207 -10.34 -3.97 31.90
CA GLU A 207 -10.91 -4.99 31.01
C GLU A 207 -10.40 -4.83 29.58
N VAL A 208 -10.27 -5.97 28.90
CA VAL A 208 -9.76 -6.10 27.54
C VAL A 208 -10.74 -6.95 26.75
N ASP A 209 -11.04 -6.54 25.53
CA ASP A 209 -11.99 -7.21 24.64
C ASP A 209 -11.54 -7.10 23.18
N ASP A 210 -12.09 -7.95 22.31
CA ASP A 210 -11.94 -7.89 20.84
C ASP A 210 -10.47 -7.76 20.39
N TYR A 211 -9.61 -8.66 20.88
CA TYR A 211 -8.18 -8.62 20.55
C TYR A 211 -7.89 -9.34 19.24
N SER A 212 -7.14 -8.70 18.35
CA SER A 212 -6.54 -9.31 17.17
C SER A 212 -5.09 -8.91 17.04
N TYR A 213 -4.26 -9.87 16.61
CA TYR A 213 -2.87 -9.68 16.25
C TYR A 213 -2.64 -10.27 14.86
N ALA A 214 -2.22 -9.44 13.93
CA ALA A 214 -2.08 -9.79 12.53
C ALA A 214 -0.67 -9.49 12.01
N ASP A 215 -0.22 -10.35 11.11
CA ASP A 215 0.98 -10.13 10.30
C ASP A 215 0.66 -9.05 9.27
N VAL A 216 1.34 -7.92 9.38
CA VAL A 216 1.36 -6.93 8.30
C VAL A 216 2.33 -7.50 7.28
N PRO A 217 1.88 -7.84 6.05
CA PRO A 217 2.78 -8.37 5.04
C PRO A 217 3.98 -7.44 5.00
N THR A 218 5.15 -8.01 5.29
CA THR A 218 6.40 -7.24 5.40
C THR A 218 6.48 -6.50 4.10
N VAL A 219 6.29 -5.19 4.16
CA VAL A 219 6.53 -4.38 2.98
C VAL A 219 8.05 -4.36 2.97
N PRO A 220 8.72 -5.11 2.08
CA PRO A 220 10.15 -5.35 2.20
C PRO A 220 10.79 -4.00 2.42
N THR A 221 11.42 -3.81 3.59
CA THR A 221 12.16 -2.61 3.88
C THR A 221 13.23 -2.60 2.82
N VAL A 222 13.01 -1.76 1.81
CA VAL A 222 14.01 -1.48 0.82
C VAL A 222 15.07 -0.68 1.56
N SER A 223 15.98 -1.38 2.23
CA SER A 223 17.30 -0.83 2.56
C SER A 223 18.19 -0.83 1.32
N GLY A 224 17.59 -0.75 0.13
CA GLY A 224 18.32 -0.53 -1.09
C GLY A 224 19.10 0.75 -0.89
N THR A 225 20.43 0.64 -0.90
CA THR A 225 21.33 1.77 -1.02
C THR A 225 20.75 2.66 -2.09
N VAL A 226 20.26 3.85 -1.72
CA VAL A 226 19.92 4.87 -2.71
C VAL A 226 21.21 5.08 -3.48
N GLY A 227 21.24 4.67 -4.75
CA GLY A 227 22.37 4.96 -5.61
C GLY A 227 22.65 6.45 -5.56
N ILE A 228 23.92 6.83 -5.69
CA ILE A 228 24.36 8.23 -5.60
C ILE A 228 23.43 9.09 -6.48
N ALA A 229 22.74 10.04 -5.85
CA ALA A 229 21.90 11.00 -6.55
C ALA A 229 22.71 11.66 -7.65
N ARG A 230 22.26 11.57 -8.91
CA ARG A 230 22.83 12.38 -9.97
C ARG A 230 21.79 13.42 -10.34
N TYR A 231 22.15 14.69 -10.13
CA TYR A 231 21.48 15.76 -10.87
C TYR A 231 21.63 15.42 -12.36
N GLU A 232 20.51 15.26 -13.04
CA GLU A 232 20.51 14.79 -14.42
C GLU A 232 20.30 15.94 -15.38
N ARG A 233 19.26 16.75 -15.14
CA ARG A 233 18.86 17.86 -16.01
C ARG A 233 17.85 18.78 -15.33
N THR A 234 17.49 19.86 -16.02
CA THR A 234 16.30 20.68 -15.74
C THR A 234 15.24 20.40 -16.82
N THR A 235 13.96 20.33 -16.45
CA THR A 235 12.85 20.23 -17.41
C THR A 235 12.69 21.53 -18.21
N THR A 236 11.87 21.50 -19.26
CA THR A 236 11.56 22.71 -20.04
C THR A 236 10.89 23.80 -19.18
N ALA A 237 10.15 23.43 -18.12
CA ALA A 237 9.52 24.37 -17.20
C ALA A 237 10.43 24.84 -16.05
N GLY A 238 11.70 24.41 -16.02
CA GLY A 238 12.65 24.85 -15.00
C GLY A 238 12.73 23.95 -13.75
N THR A 239 12.15 22.75 -13.76
CA THR A 239 12.21 21.82 -12.62
C THR A 239 13.50 21.02 -12.65
N ASP A 240 14.28 21.06 -11.57
CA ASP A 240 15.44 20.19 -11.42
C ASP A 240 15.03 18.72 -11.30
N VAL A 241 15.70 17.86 -12.07
CA VAL A 241 15.45 16.42 -12.12
C VAL A 241 16.62 15.67 -11.52
N PHE A 242 16.32 14.89 -10.49
CA PHE A 242 17.25 13.96 -9.87
C PHE A 242 16.92 12.54 -10.30
N LYS A 243 17.94 11.83 -10.78
CA LYS A 243 17.83 10.42 -11.13
C LYS A 243 18.63 9.56 -10.16
N TYR A 244 17.97 8.51 -9.70
CA TYR A 244 18.55 7.53 -8.79
C TYR A 244 18.44 6.14 -9.40
N GLU A 245 19.51 5.37 -9.26
CA GLU A 245 19.44 3.92 -9.41
C GLU A 245 19.08 3.34 -8.04
N LEU A 246 17.98 2.60 -7.99
CA LEU A 246 17.45 1.97 -6.80
C LEU A 246 17.50 0.45 -6.95
N ARG A 247 17.66 -0.22 -5.81
CA ARG A 247 17.49 -1.68 -5.72
C ARG A 247 16.42 -2.00 -4.67
N PRO A 248 15.14 -1.89 -5.04
CA PRO A 248 14.03 -2.22 -4.15
C PRO A 248 13.94 -3.70 -3.80
N ASP A 249 14.72 -4.55 -4.44
CA ASP A 249 14.78 -5.95 -4.12
C ASP A 249 16.24 -6.38 -3.85
N PRO A 250 16.63 -6.59 -2.59
CA PRO A 250 17.97 -7.04 -2.27
C PRO A 250 18.24 -8.48 -2.72
N ALA A 251 17.20 -9.26 -3.05
CA ALA A 251 17.36 -10.65 -3.49
C ALA A 251 17.88 -10.76 -4.93
N PHE A 252 17.78 -9.69 -5.74
CA PHE A 252 18.28 -9.68 -7.11
C PHE A 252 19.55 -8.84 -7.23
N THR A 253 20.59 -9.43 -7.80
CA THR A 253 21.78 -8.72 -8.26
C THR A 253 21.65 -8.39 -9.74
N GLY A 254 22.25 -7.28 -10.18
CA GLY A 254 22.20 -6.82 -11.57
C GLY A 254 20.86 -6.19 -11.95
N ASP A 255 20.58 -6.17 -13.25
CA ASP A 255 19.42 -5.48 -13.83
C ASP A 255 18.07 -5.96 -13.29
N PRO A 256 17.83 -7.26 -13.05
CA PRO A 256 16.57 -7.74 -12.47
C PRO A 256 16.27 -7.20 -11.06
N GLY A 257 17.20 -6.57 -10.35
CA GLY A 257 16.91 -5.90 -9.08
C GLY A 257 16.70 -4.39 -9.19
N MET A 258 16.90 -3.84 -10.39
CA MET A 258 17.07 -2.41 -10.59
C MET A 258 15.74 -1.69 -10.82
N THR A 259 15.69 -0.44 -10.37
CA THR A 259 14.64 0.51 -10.67
C THR A 259 15.27 1.88 -10.79
N TYR A 260 14.89 2.67 -11.78
CA TYR A 260 15.26 4.09 -11.81
C TYR A 260 14.15 4.95 -11.21
N LEU A 261 14.53 5.87 -10.34
CA LEU A 261 13.65 6.91 -9.81
C LEU A 261 14.03 8.24 -10.45
N TYR A 262 13.03 8.91 -11.03
CA TYR A 262 13.09 10.30 -11.41
C TYR A 262 12.27 11.10 -10.40
N MET A 263 12.90 12.09 -9.79
CA MET A 263 12.32 12.89 -8.72
C MET A 263 12.55 14.37 -9.03
N PRO A 264 11.50 15.21 -9.00
CA PRO A 264 11.70 16.65 -9.10
C PRO A 264 12.29 17.18 -7.79
N GLY A 265 13.20 18.16 -7.87
CA GLY A 265 13.84 18.76 -6.69
C GLY A 265 12.85 19.34 -5.68
N THR A 266 11.64 19.67 -6.12
CA THR A 266 10.53 20.15 -5.29
C THR A 266 9.82 19.04 -4.49
N LYS A 267 10.19 17.77 -4.68
CA LYS A 267 9.58 16.60 -4.03
C LYS A 267 10.63 15.71 -3.33
N PRO A 268 11.43 16.25 -2.39
CA PRO A 268 12.35 15.42 -1.62
C PRO A 268 11.59 14.35 -0.80
N PRO A 269 12.26 13.28 -0.33
CA PRO A 269 11.66 12.33 0.60
C PRO A 269 11.01 13.04 1.81
N GLY A 270 9.84 12.58 2.21
CA GLY A 270 8.96 13.19 3.20
C GLY A 270 7.89 14.12 2.60
N ALA A 271 8.07 14.58 1.35
CA ALA A 271 7.09 15.44 0.69
C ALA A 271 5.84 14.65 0.23
N THR A 272 4.76 15.38 -0.03
CA THR A 272 3.58 14.84 -0.74
C THR A 272 3.82 14.80 -2.24
N ALA A 273 3.61 13.65 -2.87
CA ALA A 273 3.82 13.44 -4.30
C ALA A 273 2.72 12.58 -4.94
N LYS A 274 2.62 12.64 -6.27
CA LYS A 274 1.88 11.67 -7.07
C LYS A 274 2.85 10.60 -7.56
N LEU A 275 2.42 9.35 -7.70
CA LEU A 275 3.29 8.27 -8.18
C LEU A 275 2.91 7.83 -9.59
N CYS A 276 3.87 7.85 -10.50
CA CYS A 276 3.78 7.14 -11.78
C CYS A 276 4.77 5.97 -11.77
N ILE A 277 4.28 4.75 -12.02
CA ILE A 277 5.16 3.61 -12.30
C ILE A 277 5.19 3.41 -13.82
N ALA A 278 6.33 3.71 -14.44
CA ALA A 278 6.53 3.58 -15.87
C ALA A 278 7.16 2.21 -16.20
N VAL A 279 6.49 1.41 -17.02
CA VAL A 279 6.89 0.06 -17.38
C VAL A 279 7.34 0.04 -18.83
N HIS A 280 8.61 -0.31 -19.03
CA HIS A 280 9.24 -0.29 -20.35
C HIS A 280 8.78 -1.46 -21.26
N GLY A 281 9.01 -1.29 -22.55
CA GLY A 281 8.78 -2.34 -23.55
C GLY A 281 9.84 -3.45 -23.53
N TRP A 282 9.67 -4.43 -24.40
CA TRP A 282 10.63 -5.52 -24.59
C TRP A 282 12.01 -5.00 -25.01
N GLN A 283 13.07 -5.63 -24.51
CA GLN A 283 14.50 -5.26 -24.71
C GLN A 283 14.90 -3.84 -24.28
N ASN A 284 13.96 -2.96 -23.94
CA ASN A 284 14.27 -1.67 -23.39
C ASN A 284 14.89 -1.83 -22.01
N HIS A 285 15.80 -0.91 -21.69
CA HIS A 285 16.41 -0.85 -20.38
C HIS A 285 15.78 0.28 -19.58
N PRO A 286 15.47 0.12 -18.28
CA PRO A 286 14.81 1.17 -17.51
C PRO A 286 15.66 2.45 -17.40
N SER A 287 16.99 2.36 -17.57
CA SER A 287 17.88 3.53 -17.56
C SER A 287 17.71 4.46 -18.75
N ASN A 288 17.12 3.97 -19.85
CA ASN A 288 17.06 4.67 -21.13
C ASN A 288 15.64 4.81 -21.67
N PHE A 289 14.67 4.08 -21.12
CA PHE A 289 13.28 4.11 -21.55
C PHE A 289 12.68 5.53 -21.56
N LEU A 290 12.96 6.32 -20.53
CA LEU A 290 12.45 7.69 -20.40
C LEU A 290 13.43 8.77 -20.91
N ASP A 291 14.68 8.40 -21.23
CA ASP A 291 15.73 9.35 -21.60
C ASP A 291 16.16 9.31 -23.06
N VAL A 292 16.14 8.12 -23.68
CA VAL A 292 16.89 7.85 -24.93
C VAL A 292 16.00 7.42 -26.08
N LEU A 293 14.71 7.10 -25.90
CA LEU A 293 13.84 6.82 -27.05
C LEU A 293 13.86 8.06 -27.97
N GLY A 294 14.57 7.90 -29.10
CA GLY A 294 15.46 8.90 -29.72
C GLY A 294 14.81 10.08 -30.42
N ASN A 295 13.57 10.39 -30.09
CA ASN A 295 12.79 11.47 -30.70
C ASN A 295 11.98 12.29 -29.66
N GLY A 296 12.30 12.21 -28.37
CA GLY A 296 11.83 13.16 -27.35
C GLY A 296 10.45 12.92 -26.71
N GLY A 297 9.66 11.94 -27.17
CA GLY A 297 8.27 11.73 -26.70
C GLY A 297 8.18 11.28 -25.25
N ALA A 298 8.84 10.18 -24.91
CA ALA A 298 8.89 9.67 -23.54
C ALA A 298 9.57 10.66 -22.57
N LYS A 299 10.61 11.37 -23.03
CA LYS A 299 11.27 12.42 -22.27
C LYS A 299 10.33 13.59 -21.97
N ASN A 300 9.62 14.09 -22.98
CA ASN A 300 8.67 15.20 -22.81
C ASN A 300 7.54 14.82 -21.85
N LEU A 301 7.05 13.58 -21.92
CA LEU A 301 6.07 13.09 -20.96
C LEU A 301 6.63 13.03 -19.54
N THR A 302 7.86 12.54 -19.37
CA THR A 302 8.52 12.46 -18.07
C THR A 302 8.74 13.85 -17.48
N ASP A 303 9.21 14.81 -18.28
CA ASP A 303 9.39 16.19 -17.84
C ASP A 303 8.05 16.80 -17.38
N LEU A 304 6.97 16.62 -18.14
CA LEU A 304 5.63 17.10 -17.76
C LEU A 304 5.08 16.42 -16.51
N LEU A 305 5.36 15.13 -16.29
CA LEU A 305 5.01 14.44 -15.06
C LEU A 305 5.74 15.05 -13.85
N LEU A 306 7.05 15.27 -13.98
CA LEU A 306 7.88 15.83 -12.93
C LEU A 306 7.45 17.28 -12.60
N ASP A 307 7.16 18.09 -13.63
CA ASP A 307 6.61 19.44 -13.48
C ASP A 307 5.25 19.45 -12.78
N ALA A 308 4.41 18.44 -13.05
CA ALA A 308 3.15 18.25 -12.37
C ALA A 308 3.30 17.69 -10.93
N GLY A 309 4.52 17.47 -10.44
CA GLY A 309 4.79 17.01 -9.06
C GLY A 309 4.63 15.49 -8.88
N TYR A 310 4.77 14.71 -9.95
CA TYR A 310 4.94 13.27 -9.87
C TYR A 310 6.37 12.92 -9.50
N ILE A 311 6.53 11.79 -8.80
CA ILE A 311 7.75 10.98 -8.87
C ILE A 311 7.51 9.83 -9.85
N VAL A 312 8.54 9.44 -10.58
CA VAL A 312 8.43 8.38 -11.60
C VAL A 312 9.38 7.23 -11.26
N LEU A 313 8.84 6.04 -11.07
CA LEU A 313 9.62 4.81 -10.90
C LEU A 313 9.60 4.00 -12.19
N VAL A 314 10.77 3.54 -12.63
CA VAL A 314 10.94 2.71 -13.83
C VAL A 314 11.58 1.38 -13.41
N PRO A 315 10.78 0.37 -13.02
CA PRO A 315 11.32 -0.92 -12.65
C PRO A 315 11.91 -1.64 -13.86
N HIS A 316 12.97 -2.42 -13.65
CA HIS A 316 13.40 -3.39 -14.64
C HIS A 316 12.41 -4.55 -14.70
N PHE A 317 11.99 -4.89 -15.92
CA PHE A 317 11.27 -6.12 -16.23
C PHE A 317 12.09 -6.94 -17.21
N SER A 318 12.34 -8.20 -16.85
CA SER A 318 12.94 -9.17 -17.78
C SER A 318 11.96 -9.56 -18.89
N ALA A 319 12.49 -10.28 -19.88
CA ALA A 319 11.74 -10.96 -20.92
C ALA A 319 10.55 -11.81 -20.40
N THR A 320 10.62 -12.32 -19.16
CA THR A 320 9.54 -13.02 -18.49
C THR A 320 8.55 -12.06 -17.81
N PHE A 321 7.80 -11.30 -18.61
CA PHE A 321 6.89 -10.25 -18.13
C PHE A 321 5.46 -10.74 -17.83
N GLY A 322 4.69 -9.91 -17.13
CA GLY A 322 3.25 -10.08 -16.95
C GLY A 322 2.81 -11.14 -15.94
N ASN A 323 3.75 -11.79 -15.24
CA ASN A 323 3.47 -12.88 -14.31
C ASN A 323 3.41 -12.40 -12.84
N ALA A 324 3.42 -13.35 -11.91
CA ALA A 324 3.47 -13.07 -10.47
C ALA A 324 4.66 -12.19 -10.07
N ASP A 325 5.84 -12.41 -10.65
CA ASP A 325 7.03 -11.60 -10.35
C ASP A 325 6.86 -10.16 -10.83
N ALA A 326 6.31 -9.96 -12.02
CA ALA A 326 6.00 -8.62 -12.52
C ALA A 326 5.06 -7.85 -11.57
N MET A 327 4.02 -8.50 -11.05
CA MET A 327 3.12 -7.88 -10.06
C MET A 327 3.83 -7.59 -8.74
N ALA A 328 4.67 -8.52 -8.26
CA ALA A 328 5.44 -8.34 -7.04
C ALA A 328 6.43 -7.16 -7.15
N ARG A 329 7.05 -6.97 -8.33
CA ARG A 329 7.91 -5.81 -8.62
C ARG A 329 7.16 -4.49 -8.54
N LEU A 330 5.94 -4.41 -9.08
CA LEU A 330 5.11 -3.21 -8.96
C LEU A 330 4.79 -2.90 -7.49
N VAL A 331 4.44 -3.93 -6.70
CA VAL A 331 4.17 -3.77 -5.26
C VAL A 331 5.42 -3.28 -4.50
N ARG A 332 6.59 -3.85 -4.77
CA ARG A 332 7.85 -3.43 -4.13
C ARG A 332 8.20 -1.97 -4.47
N ASN A 333 8.04 -1.58 -5.73
CA ASN A 333 8.31 -0.21 -6.17
C ASN A 333 7.36 0.79 -5.53
N ARG A 334 6.06 0.49 -5.55
CA ARG A 334 5.08 1.29 -4.83
C ARG A 334 5.41 1.38 -3.34
N THR A 335 5.78 0.26 -2.72
CA THR A 335 6.13 0.20 -1.31
C THR A 335 7.29 1.15 -0.98
N TYR A 336 8.35 1.11 -1.80
CA TYR A 336 9.47 2.02 -1.67
C TYR A 336 9.00 3.48 -1.73
N ALA A 337 8.15 3.83 -2.71
CA ALA A 337 7.60 5.18 -2.79
C ALA A 337 6.80 5.57 -1.53
N TYR A 338 5.91 4.70 -1.06
CA TYR A 338 5.10 4.97 0.14
C TYR A 338 5.92 5.05 1.44
N ALA A 339 7.09 4.42 1.50
CA ALA A 339 7.99 4.53 2.64
C ALA A 339 8.74 5.87 2.67
N ASN A 340 8.85 6.55 1.53
CA ASN A 340 9.66 7.76 1.38
C ASN A 340 8.83 9.02 1.06
N TRP A 341 7.56 8.90 0.67
CA TRP A 341 6.69 10.03 0.34
C TRP A 341 5.25 9.79 0.82
N THR A 342 4.52 10.87 1.08
CA THR A 342 3.05 10.81 1.19
C THR A 342 2.45 10.78 -0.21
N ILE A 343 2.07 9.59 -0.68
CA ILE A 343 1.56 9.41 -2.05
C ILE A 343 0.04 9.58 -2.12
N THR A 344 -0.43 10.51 -2.95
CA THR A 344 -1.87 10.82 -3.12
C THR A 344 -2.61 9.87 -4.08
N GLY A 345 -1.88 9.19 -4.95
CA GLY A 345 -2.41 8.17 -5.86
C GLY A 345 -1.33 7.62 -6.78
N THR A 346 -1.58 6.42 -7.31
CA THR A 346 -0.63 5.71 -8.18
C THR A 346 -1.24 5.51 -9.57
N VAL A 347 -0.51 5.86 -10.62
CA VAL A 347 -0.86 5.53 -12.02
C VAL A 347 0.22 4.66 -12.64
N ILE A 348 -0.15 3.87 -13.65
CA ILE A 348 0.81 3.09 -14.44
C ILE A 348 0.84 3.65 -15.86
N LEU A 349 2.04 3.90 -16.35
CA LEU A 349 2.34 4.17 -17.75
C LEU A 349 3.06 2.95 -18.31
N GLY A 350 2.57 2.34 -19.37
CA GLY A 350 3.21 1.17 -19.95
C GLY A 350 3.34 1.28 -21.46
N PHE A 351 4.46 0.83 -22.02
CA PHE A 351 4.68 0.74 -23.47
C PHE A 351 4.89 -0.72 -23.89
N SER A 352 4.27 -1.16 -24.99
CA SER A 352 4.47 -2.51 -25.52
C SER A 352 4.18 -3.59 -24.48
N MET A 353 5.16 -4.45 -24.21
CA MET A 353 5.23 -5.37 -23.08
C MET A 353 4.75 -4.73 -21.76
N GLY A 354 5.25 -3.54 -21.44
CA GLY A 354 4.91 -2.82 -20.22
C GLY A 354 3.48 -2.31 -20.17
N GLY A 355 2.89 -2.00 -21.33
CA GLY A 355 1.47 -1.71 -21.45
C GLY A 355 0.63 -2.93 -21.07
N GLY A 356 1.04 -4.12 -21.52
CA GLY A 356 0.48 -5.39 -21.06
C GLY A 356 0.56 -5.54 -19.54
N VAL A 357 1.74 -5.36 -18.94
CA VAL A 357 1.91 -5.40 -17.46
C VAL A 357 0.95 -4.44 -16.74
N GLY A 358 0.74 -3.23 -17.26
CA GLY A 358 -0.22 -2.29 -16.71
C GLY A 358 -1.67 -2.81 -16.73
N LEU A 359 -2.11 -3.37 -17.86
CA LEU A 359 -3.45 -3.98 -17.98
C LEU A 359 -3.61 -5.19 -17.06
N ILE A 360 -2.53 -5.93 -16.81
CA ILE A 360 -2.51 -7.01 -15.83
C ILE A 360 -2.71 -6.47 -14.42
N ALA A 361 -2.00 -5.41 -14.06
CA ALA A 361 -2.19 -4.73 -12.78
C ALA A 361 -3.62 -4.23 -12.59
N ALA A 362 -4.31 -3.77 -13.65
CA ALA A 362 -5.69 -3.31 -13.56
C ALA A 362 -6.67 -4.39 -13.08
N HIS A 363 -6.55 -5.63 -13.57
CA HIS A 363 -7.45 -6.72 -13.16
C HIS A 363 -6.94 -7.49 -11.92
N ARG A 364 -5.62 -7.52 -11.70
CA ARG A 364 -5.01 -8.17 -10.52
C ARG A 364 -5.09 -7.30 -9.27
N LYS A 365 -5.21 -5.98 -9.43
CA LYS A 365 -5.29 -4.97 -8.35
C LYS A 365 -4.21 -5.19 -7.27
N PRO A 366 -2.91 -5.21 -7.64
CA PRO A 366 -1.83 -5.51 -6.70
C PRO A 366 -1.74 -4.51 -5.54
N PHE A 367 -2.36 -3.34 -5.67
CA PHE A 367 -2.49 -2.35 -4.61
C PHE A 367 -3.78 -1.51 -4.75
N PRO A 368 -4.37 -1.04 -3.63
CA PRO A 368 -5.73 -0.47 -3.59
C PRO A 368 -5.86 0.97 -4.13
N ASP A 369 -4.74 1.65 -4.33
CA ASP A 369 -4.60 3.04 -4.74
C ASP A 369 -4.16 3.19 -6.21
N LEU A 370 -4.13 2.12 -7.00
CA LEU A 370 -4.02 2.26 -8.46
C LEU A 370 -5.17 3.15 -8.93
N ARG A 371 -4.94 4.15 -9.76
CA ARG A 371 -5.94 5.13 -10.19
C ARG A 371 -6.21 5.10 -11.67
N GLY A 372 -5.24 4.67 -12.47
CA GLY A 372 -5.38 4.53 -13.90
C GLY A 372 -4.20 3.81 -14.53
N VAL A 373 -4.45 3.23 -15.70
CA VAL A 373 -3.47 2.59 -16.55
C VAL A 373 -3.51 3.24 -17.93
N HIS A 374 -2.38 3.80 -18.34
CA HIS A 374 -2.17 4.32 -19.69
C HIS A 374 -1.22 3.38 -20.43
N ALA A 375 -1.74 2.66 -21.42
CA ALA A 375 -1.08 1.56 -22.08
C ALA A 375 -0.84 1.92 -23.57
N ILE A 376 0.41 2.07 -23.99
CA ILE A 376 0.80 2.46 -25.34
C ILE A 376 1.23 1.22 -26.10
N ALA A 377 0.69 1.01 -27.31
CA ALA A 377 1.04 -0.08 -28.21
C ALA A 377 1.10 -1.44 -27.50
N SER A 378 0.10 -1.77 -26.68
CA SER A 378 0.25 -2.76 -25.62
C SER A 378 0.08 -4.22 -26.07
N ALA A 379 0.82 -5.13 -25.42
CA ALA A 379 0.61 -6.57 -25.56
C ALA A 379 -0.62 -7.01 -24.73
N ILE A 380 -1.75 -7.28 -25.39
CA ILE A 380 -3.05 -7.51 -24.73
C ILE A 380 -3.46 -8.99 -24.78
N ASP A 381 -3.30 -9.67 -25.92
CA ASP A 381 -3.63 -11.09 -26.08
C ASP A 381 -2.34 -11.92 -26.05
N LEU A 382 -1.93 -12.35 -24.86
CA LEU A 382 -0.65 -13.05 -24.66
C LEU A 382 -0.66 -14.42 -25.34
N VAL A 383 -1.80 -15.10 -25.38
CA VAL A 383 -1.96 -16.38 -26.07
C VAL A 383 -1.74 -16.23 -27.57
N ARG A 384 -2.37 -15.25 -28.21
CA ARG A 384 -2.15 -14.96 -29.63
C ARG A 384 -0.71 -14.55 -29.90
N LEU A 385 -0.17 -13.65 -29.09
CA LEU A 385 1.17 -13.08 -29.26
C LEU A 385 2.29 -14.09 -29.00
N GLY A 386 2.11 -15.04 -28.09
CA GLY A 386 3.09 -16.11 -27.80
C GLY A 386 2.88 -17.38 -28.62
N GLY A 387 1.75 -17.51 -29.32
CA GLY A 387 1.36 -18.71 -30.05
C GLY A 387 2.40 -19.19 -31.07
N PRO A 388 2.38 -20.47 -31.46
CA PRO A 388 3.40 -21.06 -32.32
C PRO A 388 3.46 -20.45 -33.73
N SER A 389 2.36 -19.84 -34.20
CA SER A 389 2.29 -19.13 -35.48
C SER A 389 2.60 -17.63 -35.36
N SER A 390 2.85 -17.13 -34.16
CA SER A 390 3.14 -15.71 -33.95
C SER A 390 4.51 -15.35 -34.52
N THR A 391 4.54 -14.34 -35.39
CA THR A 391 5.75 -13.69 -35.87
C THR A 391 6.20 -12.54 -34.96
N TYR A 392 5.51 -12.35 -33.83
CA TYR A 392 5.85 -11.29 -32.90
C TYR A 392 7.21 -11.60 -32.25
N GLU A 393 8.10 -10.63 -32.23
CA GLU A 393 9.48 -10.83 -31.76
C GLU A 393 9.55 -11.25 -30.28
N LEU A 394 8.52 -10.88 -29.52
CA LEU A 394 8.30 -11.24 -28.12
C LEU A 394 7.82 -12.68 -27.90
N ALA A 395 7.42 -13.40 -28.94
CA ALA A 395 6.80 -14.71 -28.83
C ALA A 395 7.70 -15.78 -28.16
N PRO A 396 9.02 -15.86 -28.42
CA PRO A 396 9.90 -16.79 -27.72
C PRO A 396 9.93 -16.59 -26.21
N ASP A 397 9.92 -15.33 -25.76
CA ASP A 397 9.98 -14.99 -24.34
C ASP A 397 8.64 -15.23 -23.63
N LEU A 398 7.53 -14.98 -24.32
CA LEU A 398 6.21 -15.41 -23.85
C LEU A 398 6.13 -16.93 -23.68
N ARG A 399 6.68 -17.69 -24.64
CA ARG A 399 6.75 -19.15 -24.53
C ARG A 399 7.68 -19.62 -23.41
N ALA A 400 8.79 -18.93 -23.17
CA ALA A 400 9.67 -19.22 -22.05
C ALA A 400 8.98 -18.94 -20.70
N ALA A 401 8.17 -17.88 -20.63
CA ALA A 401 7.47 -17.47 -19.41
C ALA A 401 6.23 -18.32 -19.08
N TYR A 402 5.50 -18.78 -20.11
CA TYR A 402 4.17 -19.38 -19.98
C TYR A 402 4.03 -20.75 -20.64
N GLY A 403 5.08 -21.31 -21.24
CA GLY A 403 5.05 -22.63 -21.87
C GLY A 403 5.18 -22.60 -23.39
N THR A 404 5.77 -23.65 -23.95
CA THR A 404 6.24 -23.69 -25.35
C THR A 404 5.21 -24.10 -26.38
N ASP A 405 4.13 -24.78 -25.96
CA ASP A 405 3.01 -25.13 -26.84
C ASP A 405 1.79 -24.23 -26.58
N ALA A 406 0.84 -24.22 -27.51
CA ALA A 406 -0.33 -23.33 -27.42
C ALA A 406 -1.21 -23.63 -26.19
N ALA A 407 -1.34 -24.90 -25.81
CA ALA A 407 -2.17 -25.32 -24.68
C ALA A 407 -1.55 -24.92 -23.33
N GLY A 408 -0.23 -25.14 -23.18
CA GLY A 408 0.56 -24.73 -22.03
C GLY A 408 0.59 -23.22 -21.88
N LEU A 409 0.84 -22.49 -22.99
CA LEU A 409 0.78 -21.02 -23.02
C LEU A 409 -0.57 -20.52 -22.52
N ALA A 410 -1.69 -21.04 -23.05
CA ALA A 410 -3.02 -20.66 -22.61
C ALA A 410 -3.27 -20.98 -21.13
N ALA A 411 -2.88 -22.17 -20.67
CA ALA A 411 -3.08 -22.58 -19.29
C ALA A 411 -2.26 -21.73 -18.30
N ALA A 412 -0.98 -21.48 -18.58
CA ALA A 412 -0.11 -20.74 -17.66
C ALA A 412 -0.37 -19.23 -17.68
N SER A 413 -0.75 -18.68 -18.84
CA SER A 413 -1.10 -17.27 -18.97
C SER A 413 -2.54 -16.96 -18.53
N ALA A 414 -3.40 -17.96 -18.29
CA ALA A 414 -4.82 -17.76 -17.96
C ALA A 414 -5.08 -16.81 -16.78
N ALA A 415 -4.15 -16.70 -15.83
CA ALA A 415 -4.27 -15.78 -14.69
C ALA A 415 -3.80 -14.34 -14.98
N TYR A 416 -3.18 -14.13 -16.14
CA TYR A 416 -2.42 -12.93 -16.48
C TYR A 416 -2.80 -12.35 -17.83
N ASP A 417 -3.26 -13.12 -18.81
CA ASP A 417 -3.64 -12.61 -20.12
C ASP A 417 -4.84 -11.66 -20.01
N PRO A 418 -4.68 -10.34 -20.28
CA PRO A 418 -5.76 -9.36 -20.19
C PRO A 418 -6.99 -9.74 -21.02
N GLN A 419 -6.77 -10.28 -22.22
CA GLN A 419 -7.81 -10.65 -23.17
C GLN A 419 -8.66 -11.82 -22.67
N GLN A 420 -8.07 -12.73 -21.89
CA GLN A 420 -8.75 -13.92 -21.36
C GLN A 420 -9.46 -13.67 -20.02
N GLN A 421 -9.21 -12.53 -19.36
CA GLN A 421 -9.84 -12.26 -18.06
C GLN A 421 -11.35 -12.03 -18.14
N ASP A 422 -12.04 -12.39 -17.06
CA ASP A 422 -13.40 -11.94 -16.81
C ASP A 422 -13.45 -10.39 -16.78
N PRO A 423 -14.29 -9.75 -17.61
CA PRO A 423 -14.35 -8.29 -17.72
C PRO A 423 -14.77 -7.61 -16.40
N THR A 424 -15.48 -8.29 -15.51
CA THR A 424 -15.85 -7.76 -14.18
C THR A 424 -14.63 -7.50 -13.30
N LYS A 425 -13.48 -8.14 -13.56
CA LYS A 425 -12.24 -7.84 -12.82
C LYS A 425 -11.73 -6.42 -13.07
N TYR A 426 -12.16 -5.79 -14.17
CA TYR A 426 -11.87 -4.39 -14.50
C TYR A 426 -12.90 -3.41 -13.93
N THR A 427 -13.78 -3.84 -13.01
CA THR A 427 -14.78 -2.94 -12.41
C THR A 427 -14.12 -1.74 -11.74
N GLY A 428 -14.51 -0.55 -12.18
CA GLY A 428 -13.97 0.76 -11.77
C GLY A 428 -12.68 1.18 -12.49
N ALA A 429 -12.19 0.34 -13.42
CA ALA A 429 -11.35 0.64 -14.57
C ALA A 429 -11.09 2.10 -14.89
N ARG A 430 -9.89 2.66 -14.78
CA ARG A 430 -9.52 3.76 -15.68
C ARG A 430 -8.42 3.29 -16.59
N ILE A 431 -8.78 2.96 -17.83
CA ILE A 431 -7.87 2.38 -18.81
C ILE A 431 -7.91 3.23 -20.08
N ARG A 432 -6.72 3.64 -20.50
CA ARG A 432 -6.49 4.31 -21.78
C ARG A 432 -5.47 3.51 -22.56
N ILE A 433 -5.82 3.15 -23.79
CA ILE A 433 -4.93 2.41 -24.69
C ILE A 433 -4.64 3.29 -25.90
N VAL A 434 -3.37 3.50 -26.20
CA VAL A 434 -2.93 4.19 -27.42
C VAL A 434 -2.53 3.13 -28.44
N THR A 435 -3.19 3.13 -29.59
CA THR A 435 -2.93 2.18 -30.67
C THR A 435 -2.65 2.91 -31.97
N SER A 436 -2.09 2.21 -32.95
CA SER A 436 -1.91 2.72 -34.31
C SER A 436 -2.21 1.60 -35.31
N SER A 437 -2.87 1.91 -36.42
CA SER A 437 -3.02 0.97 -37.54
C SER A 437 -1.72 0.77 -38.31
N ALA A 438 -0.74 1.67 -38.13
CA ALA A 438 0.60 1.52 -38.71
C ALA A 438 1.55 0.74 -37.79
N ASP A 439 1.10 0.32 -36.60
CA ASP A 439 1.92 -0.51 -35.71
C ASP A 439 2.18 -1.88 -36.37
N SER A 440 3.46 -2.17 -36.63
CA SER A 440 3.92 -3.36 -37.35
C SER A 440 3.55 -4.67 -36.66
N TYR A 441 3.26 -4.63 -35.36
CA TYR A 441 2.93 -5.83 -34.59
C TYR A 441 1.43 -6.10 -34.48
N SER A 442 0.60 -5.31 -35.18
CA SER A 442 -0.85 -5.53 -35.25
C SER A 442 -1.48 -5.66 -33.85
N LEU A 443 -1.07 -4.78 -32.92
CA LEU A 443 -1.58 -4.77 -31.54
C LEU A 443 -2.93 -4.04 -31.43
N ARG A 444 -3.26 -3.20 -32.42
CA ARG A 444 -4.55 -2.48 -32.48
C ARG A 444 -5.77 -3.42 -32.54
N PRO A 445 -5.79 -4.48 -33.37
CA PRO A 445 -6.86 -5.47 -33.33
C PRO A 445 -7.15 -6.01 -31.92
N ASP A 446 -6.13 -6.30 -31.11
CA ASP A 446 -6.36 -6.80 -29.74
C ASP A 446 -7.06 -5.75 -28.87
N ALA A 447 -6.65 -4.49 -28.94
CA ALA A 447 -7.31 -3.40 -28.21
C ALA A 447 -8.76 -3.19 -28.65
N GLN A 448 -9.04 -3.33 -29.95
CA GLN A 448 -10.38 -3.23 -30.52
C GLN A 448 -11.32 -4.33 -30.04
N VAL A 449 -10.80 -5.50 -29.67
CA VAL A 449 -11.60 -6.56 -29.04
C VAL A 449 -11.68 -6.35 -27.52
N PHE A 450 -10.57 -5.97 -26.89
CA PHE A 450 -10.47 -5.82 -25.44
C PHE A 450 -11.32 -4.68 -24.87
N LEU A 451 -11.26 -3.49 -25.46
CA LEU A 451 -11.91 -2.30 -24.90
C LEU A 451 -13.45 -2.42 -24.86
N PRO A 452 -14.15 -2.86 -25.93
CA PRO A 452 -15.59 -3.11 -25.86
C PRO A 452 -15.96 -4.16 -24.81
N LYS A 453 -15.11 -5.18 -24.61
CA LYS A 453 -15.32 -6.24 -23.62
C LYS A 453 -15.33 -5.69 -22.18
N ILE A 454 -14.47 -4.73 -21.84
CA ILE A 454 -14.36 -4.19 -20.47
C ILE A 454 -15.16 -2.90 -20.23
N ALA A 455 -15.54 -2.18 -21.29
CA ALA A 455 -16.24 -0.89 -21.21
C ALA A 455 -17.49 -0.86 -20.30
N PRO A 456 -18.32 -1.92 -20.23
CA PRO A 456 -19.48 -1.93 -19.34
C PRO A 456 -19.14 -1.93 -17.84
N TYR A 457 -17.91 -2.31 -17.48
CA TYR A 457 -17.45 -2.49 -16.09
C TYR A 457 -16.41 -1.45 -15.68
N ALA A 458 -15.57 -1.01 -16.62
CA ALA A 458 -14.60 0.03 -16.37
C ALA A 458 -15.29 1.38 -16.10
N ALA A 459 -14.71 2.20 -15.22
CA ALA A 459 -15.13 3.58 -15.06
C ALA A 459 -14.82 4.42 -16.31
N GLU A 460 -13.76 4.04 -17.02
CA GLU A 460 -13.30 4.64 -18.26
C GLU A 460 -12.48 3.59 -19.04
N ALA A 461 -12.83 3.39 -20.32
CA ALA A 461 -12.09 2.56 -21.27
C ALA A 461 -12.01 3.30 -22.61
N VAL A 462 -10.80 3.74 -22.98
CA VAL A 462 -10.57 4.62 -24.15
C VAL A 462 -9.54 4.03 -25.09
N ASP A 463 -9.86 4.01 -26.39
CA ASP A 463 -8.89 3.79 -27.48
C ASP A 463 -8.48 5.16 -28.01
N ILE A 464 -7.17 5.42 -28.09
CA ILE A 464 -6.62 6.56 -28.82
C ILE A 464 -5.94 6.03 -30.06
N ASP A 465 -6.50 6.38 -31.22
CA ASP A 465 -5.85 6.13 -32.50
C ASP A 465 -4.76 7.18 -32.76
N SER A 466 -3.50 6.73 -32.72
CA SER A 466 -2.27 7.51 -33.00
C SER A 466 -1.75 7.32 -34.44
N SER A 467 -2.55 6.74 -35.33
CA SER A 467 -2.14 6.47 -36.71
C SER A 467 -1.73 7.74 -37.47
N PRO A 468 -0.70 7.67 -38.34
CA PRO A 468 0.03 6.47 -38.76
C PRO A 468 1.39 6.27 -38.05
N ALA A 469 1.44 6.22 -36.71
CA ALA A 469 2.69 5.97 -35.98
C ALA A 469 3.13 4.49 -36.03
N LEU A 470 4.40 4.20 -36.32
CA LEU A 470 4.96 2.84 -36.20
C LEU A 470 5.20 2.47 -34.73
N HIS A 471 5.50 1.19 -34.46
CA HIS A 471 5.80 0.75 -33.11
C HIS A 471 7.06 1.43 -32.57
N GLY A 472 6.95 2.08 -31.41
CA GLY A 472 8.05 2.84 -30.81
C GLY A 472 8.25 4.25 -31.37
N ASP A 473 7.48 4.64 -32.40
CA ASP A 473 7.54 6.00 -32.94
C ASP A 473 7.01 7.04 -31.94
N PHE A 474 7.50 8.26 -32.07
CA PHE A 474 7.03 9.43 -31.32
C PHE A 474 5.52 9.62 -31.42
N GLY A 475 4.91 9.28 -32.56
CA GLY A 475 3.46 9.42 -32.75
C GLY A 475 2.63 8.61 -31.75
N GLN A 476 3.16 7.50 -31.23
CA GLN A 476 2.50 6.71 -30.18
C GLN A 476 2.53 7.40 -28.79
N TRP A 477 3.42 8.39 -28.62
CA TRP A 477 3.55 9.24 -27.44
C TRP A 477 2.85 10.60 -27.64
N ALA A 478 2.07 10.75 -28.71
CA ALA A 478 1.45 12.02 -29.06
C ALA A 478 0.54 12.54 -27.93
N ASN A 479 0.69 13.83 -27.65
CA ASN A 479 0.00 14.58 -26.60
C ASN A 479 0.32 14.18 -25.14
N PRO A 480 1.59 14.31 -24.71
CA PRO A 480 1.99 14.01 -23.34
C PRO A 480 1.26 14.89 -22.30
N ALA A 481 0.90 16.14 -22.65
CA ALA A 481 0.12 17.02 -21.78
C ALA A 481 -1.27 16.44 -21.46
N ASN A 482 -1.94 15.85 -22.45
CA ASN A 482 -3.22 15.20 -22.23
C ASN A 482 -3.09 13.93 -21.37
N THR A 483 -1.99 13.18 -21.51
CA THR A 483 -1.69 12.04 -20.63
C THR A 483 -1.53 12.49 -19.16
N VAL A 484 -0.80 13.57 -18.90
CA VAL A 484 -0.64 14.12 -17.54
C VAL A 484 -1.99 14.61 -16.99
N ALA A 485 -2.75 15.38 -17.77
CA ALA A 485 -4.08 15.84 -17.36
C ALA A 485 -5.03 14.68 -17.04
N TRP A 486 -4.97 13.60 -17.82
CA TRP A 486 -5.73 12.39 -17.57
C TRP A 486 -5.31 11.69 -16.27
N PHE A 487 -4.01 11.58 -16.00
CA PHE A 487 -3.52 11.03 -14.74
C PHE A 487 -3.95 11.86 -13.53
N ASP A 488 -3.93 13.19 -13.64
CA ASP A 488 -4.40 14.09 -12.58
C ASP A 488 -5.88 13.87 -12.29
N ALA A 489 -6.71 13.78 -13.34
CA ALA A 489 -8.13 13.47 -13.21
C ALA A 489 -8.36 12.08 -12.58
N ALA A 490 -7.58 11.08 -12.97
CA ALA A 490 -7.65 9.74 -12.40
C ALA A 490 -7.30 9.73 -10.90
N ILE A 491 -6.26 10.46 -10.48
CA ILE A 491 -5.89 10.58 -9.06
C ILE A 491 -6.95 11.36 -8.26
N ALA A 492 -7.44 12.47 -8.81
CA ALA A 492 -8.45 13.31 -8.16
C ALA A 492 -9.80 12.60 -7.97
N ALA A 493 -10.17 11.70 -8.89
CA ALA A 493 -11.40 10.91 -8.79
C ALA A 493 -11.41 9.93 -7.59
N GLY A 494 -10.27 9.67 -6.97
CA GLY A 494 -10.17 8.78 -5.81
C GLY A 494 -10.25 7.30 -6.18
N PRO A 495 -10.64 6.42 -5.25
CA PRO A 495 -10.80 4.98 -5.51
C PRO A 495 -11.75 4.70 -6.66
N TRP A 496 -11.49 3.59 -7.35
CA TRP A 496 -12.30 2.96 -8.39
C TRP A 496 -13.81 3.19 -8.13
N VAL A 497 -14.38 4.19 -8.81
CA VAL A 497 -15.77 4.61 -8.66
C VAL A 497 -16.64 3.76 -9.58
N THR A 498 -17.90 3.51 -9.21
CA THR A 498 -18.83 2.63 -9.95
C THR A 498 -19.50 3.28 -11.17
N THR A 499 -19.14 4.50 -11.54
CA THR A 499 -19.73 5.19 -12.70
C THR A 499 -19.07 4.69 -13.98
N THR A 500 -19.81 4.00 -14.86
CA THR A 500 -19.28 3.36 -16.07
C THR A 500 -19.55 4.17 -17.34
N GLY A 501 -18.60 4.13 -18.27
CA GLY A 501 -18.71 4.82 -19.55
C GLY A 501 -17.54 4.50 -20.49
N ARG A 502 -17.82 4.54 -21.80
CA ARG A 502 -16.81 4.43 -22.86
C ARG A 502 -16.68 5.76 -23.56
N VAL A 503 -15.44 6.20 -23.77
CA VAL A 503 -15.11 7.38 -24.57
C VAL A 503 -14.21 6.91 -25.70
N VAL A 504 -14.52 7.31 -26.94
CA VAL A 504 -13.65 7.09 -28.09
C VAL A 504 -13.13 8.44 -28.54
N ASP A 505 -11.83 8.66 -28.39
CA ASP A 505 -11.16 9.89 -28.83
C ASP A 505 -10.22 9.55 -30.00
N ARG A 506 -10.20 10.40 -31.03
CA ARG A 506 -9.31 10.25 -32.19
C ARG A 506 -8.31 11.40 -32.23
N TRP A 507 -7.03 11.10 -32.43
CA TRP A 507 -6.04 12.13 -32.69
C TRP A 507 -6.16 12.60 -34.15
N ASN A 508 -6.30 13.91 -34.37
CA ASN A 508 -6.39 14.48 -35.72
C ASN A 508 -5.05 15.07 -36.21
N GLY A 509 -3.96 14.86 -35.47
CA GLY A 509 -2.64 15.47 -35.75
C GLY A 509 -2.31 16.68 -34.88
N THR A 510 -3.30 17.36 -34.29
CA THR A 510 -3.10 18.58 -33.49
C THR A 510 -3.78 18.55 -32.12
N ALA A 511 -4.93 17.87 -32.00
CA ALA A 511 -5.66 17.69 -30.76
C ALA A 511 -6.37 16.31 -30.72
N LEU A 512 -6.74 15.87 -29.52
CA LEU A 512 -7.70 14.77 -29.35
C LEU A 512 -9.09 15.33 -29.63
N VAL A 513 -9.79 14.75 -30.60
CA VAL A 513 -11.19 15.03 -30.89
C VAL A 513 -12.02 13.87 -30.36
N ARG A 514 -12.94 14.17 -29.45
CA ARG A 514 -13.88 13.20 -28.90
C ARG A 514 -14.89 12.84 -29.97
N GLN A 515 -14.94 11.57 -30.39
CA GLN A 515 -15.87 11.12 -31.43
C GLN A 515 -17.20 10.67 -30.84
N THR A 516 -17.16 9.90 -29.75
CA THR A 516 -18.37 9.33 -29.16
C THR A 516 -18.20 9.18 -27.65
N VAL A 517 -19.23 9.56 -26.88
CA VAL A 517 -19.41 9.15 -25.49
C VAL A 517 -20.57 8.18 -25.41
N GLU A 518 -20.28 6.96 -24.98
CA GLU A 518 -21.28 5.93 -24.70
C GLU A 518 -21.40 5.78 -23.18
N ARG A 519 -22.57 6.08 -22.63
CA ARG A 519 -22.87 5.82 -21.21
C ARG A 519 -23.64 4.51 -21.09
N TRP A 520 -23.21 3.64 -20.18
CA TRP A 520 -23.78 2.32 -19.97
C TRP A 520 -24.35 2.20 -18.56
N ASN A 521 -25.49 1.52 -18.39
CA ASN A 521 -26.02 1.14 -17.07
C ASN A 521 -26.09 -0.39 -17.01
N GLY A 522 -24.99 -1.00 -16.57
CA GLY A 522 -24.80 -2.44 -16.72
C GLY A 522 -24.57 -2.81 -18.18
N THR A 523 -25.43 -3.64 -18.76
CA THR A 523 -25.29 -4.17 -20.13
C THR A 523 -26.02 -3.37 -21.22
N ALA A 524 -26.75 -2.30 -20.86
CA ALA A 524 -27.48 -1.48 -21.83
C ALA A 524 -26.83 -0.11 -22.06
N LEU A 525 -26.68 0.27 -23.32
CA LEU A 525 -26.31 1.63 -23.75
C LEU A 525 -27.45 2.59 -23.41
N VAL A 526 -27.20 3.57 -22.55
CA VAL A 526 -28.21 4.51 -22.04
C VAL A 526 -28.20 5.82 -22.83
N ALA A 527 -27.04 6.19 -23.38
CA ALA A 527 -26.91 7.36 -24.25
C ALA A 527 -25.69 7.21 -25.16
N GLN A 528 -25.88 7.52 -26.44
CA GLN A 528 -24.81 7.77 -27.40
C GLN A 528 -24.87 9.26 -27.74
N LEU A 529 -23.90 10.02 -27.25
CA LEU A 529 -23.77 11.43 -27.60
C LEU A 529 -22.67 11.53 -28.66
N ALA A 530 -23.06 11.88 -29.88
CA ALA A 530 -22.15 12.46 -30.86
C ALA A 530 -22.05 13.96 -30.51
N GLU A 531 -20.89 14.43 -30.08
CA GLU A 531 -20.64 15.87 -30.09
C GLU A 531 -20.29 16.30 -31.52
N PRO A 532 -20.76 17.47 -31.98
CA PRO A 532 -20.52 17.97 -33.34
C PRO A 532 -19.05 18.21 -33.66
#